data_AF-A0A842JA06-F1
#
_entry.id   AF-A0A842JA06-F1
#
_cell.length_a   1.000
_cell.length_b   1.000
_cell.length_c   1.000
_cell.angle_alpha   90.00
_cell.angle_beta   90.00
_cell.angle_gamma   90.00
#
_symmetry.space_group_name_H-M   'P 1'
#
loop_
_entity.id
_entity.type
_entity.pdbx_description
1 polymer ?
#
loop_
_entity_poly.entity_id
_entity_poly.type
_entity_poly.pdbx_seq_one_letter_code
_entity_poly.pdbx_strand_id
1 'polypeptide(L)'
;MGFAEDLQQAEQNLVAASGYHANVVNAALAAMQQAEQSYWERVRFFEAEALSIQRVYAEGLSTCAGIVLYPDRVSDGETTLPLMPGIRASVSTAGNTRYGGGDCRTLSITIDFPNGMRITAMGDPDKEGEARAFAALVMNKAAELDGAPPALDQDLARLQREIDAARVDTRELDAARAAYQAAYYDTAAIQTAQQALDYLKAQAPQAAEAYEEAKRKRGRRNLVIAIAAVVVAVVVFGALALAALSWFASLL
;
A
#
# COMPACT_ATOMS: atom_id res chain seq x y z
N MET A 1 8.14 -19.28 -53.61
CA MET A 1 8.90 -18.85 -52.42
C MET A 1 10.16 -19.68 -52.37
N GLY A 2 11.31 -19.06 -52.07
CA GLY A 2 12.59 -19.75 -51.98
C GLY A 2 12.84 -20.30 -50.57
N PHE A 3 13.60 -21.38 -50.44
CA PHE A 3 13.92 -22.01 -49.15
C PHE A 3 14.47 -21.04 -48.08
N ALA A 4 15.24 -20.03 -48.49
CA ALA A 4 15.74 -18.99 -47.60
C ALA A 4 14.64 -18.07 -47.04
N GLU A 5 13.58 -17.82 -47.83
CA GLU A 5 12.40 -17.06 -47.39
C GLU A 5 11.60 -17.89 -46.38
N ASP A 6 11.42 -19.18 -46.65
CA ASP A 6 10.70 -20.10 -45.76
C ASP A 6 11.41 -20.26 -44.40
N LEU A 7 12.75 -20.39 -44.40
CA LEU A 7 13.55 -20.40 -43.17
C LEU A 7 13.43 -19.08 -42.40
N GLN A 8 13.53 -17.94 -43.10
CA GLN A 8 13.38 -16.64 -42.46
C GLN A 8 11.99 -16.49 -41.83
N GLN A 9 10.94 -16.94 -42.50
CA GLN A 9 9.59 -16.87 -41.97
C GLN A 9 9.39 -17.83 -40.78
N ALA A 10 9.95 -19.03 -40.81
CA ALA A 10 9.92 -19.95 -39.68
C ALA A 10 10.64 -19.40 -38.44
N GLU A 11 11.81 -18.76 -38.62
CA GLU A 11 12.50 -18.07 -37.53
C GLU A 11 11.68 -16.89 -36.97
N GLN A 12 11.05 -16.09 -37.84
CA GLN A 12 10.17 -15.00 -37.42
C GLN A 12 8.97 -15.53 -36.63
N ASN A 13 8.38 -16.65 -37.05
CA ASN A 13 7.28 -17.31 -36.33
C ASN A 13 7.74 -17.80 -34.95
N LEU A 14 8.93 -18.38 -34.83
CA LEU A 14 9.50 -18.80 -33.54
C LEU A 14 9.74 -17.61 -32.61
N VAL A 15 10.31 -16.52 -33.13
CA VAL A 15 10.50 -15.26 -32.37
C VAL A 15 9.15 -14.69 -31.93
N ALA A 16 8.16 -14.68 -32.82
CA ALA A 16 6.82 -14.19 -32.49
C ALA A 16 6.12 -15.05 -31.43
N ALA A 17 6.18 -16.38 -31.56
CA ALA A 17 5.63 -17.31 -30.57
C ALA A 17 6.30 -17.16 -29.20
N SER A 18 7.63 -17.00 -29.19
CA SER A 18 8.40 -16.79 -27.95
C SER A 18 8.09 -15.44 -27.30
N GLY A 19 7.98 -14.37 -28.11
CA GLY A 19 7.58 -13.06 -27.63
C GLY A 19 6.16 -13.03 -27.08
N TYR A 20 5.22 -13.71 -27.76
CA TYR A 20 3.85 -13.85 -27.28
C TYR A 20 3.79 -14.60 -25.93
N HIS A 21 4.44 -15.76 -25.84
CA HIS A 21 4.52 -16.52 -24.59
C HIS A 21 5.13 -15.69 -23.45
N ALA A 22 6.26 -15.01 -23.70
CA ALA A 22 6.88 -14.14 -22.69
C ALA A 22 5.92 -13.03 -22.21
N ASN A 23 5.16 -12.41 -23.12
CA ASN A 23 4.16 -11.39 -22.76
C ASN A 23 3.04 -11.98 -21.89
N VAL A 24 2.52 -13.15 -22.24
CA VAL A 24 1.46 -13.84 -21.47
C VAL A 24 1.96 -14.22 -20.08
N VAL A 25 3.17 -14.78 -19.98
CA VAL A 25 3.79 -15.13 -18.70
C VAL A 25 4.01 -13.89 -17.83
N ASN A 26 4.52 -12.80 -18.40
CA ASN A 26 4.73 -11.54 -17.68
C ASN A 26 3.41 -10.92 -17.19
N ALA A 27 2.36 -10.96 -18.02
CA ALA A 27 1.04 -10.48 -17.63
C ALA A 27 0.45 -11.31 -16.47
N ALA A 28 0.56 -12.65 -16.56
CA ALA A 28 0.09 -13.54 -15.51
C ALA A 28 0.90 -13.39 -14.20
N LEU A 29 2.21 -13.17 -14.31
CA LEU A 29 3.08 -12.88 -13.17
C LEU A 29 2.67 -11.58 -12.48
N ALA A 30 2.42 -10.51 -13.25
CA ALA A 30 1.96 -9.24 -12.70
C ALA A 30 0.61 -9.38 -11.99
N ALA A 31 -0.33 -10.11 -12.57
CA ALA A 31 -1.63 -10.40 -11.95
C ALA A 31 -1.48 -11.19 -10.64
N MET A 32 -0.59 -12.19 -10.59
CA MET A 32 -0.28 -12.94 -9.37
C MET A 32 0.31 -12.04 -8.29
N GLN A 33 1.26 -11.17 -8.64
CA GLN A 33 1.85 -10.21 -7.69
C GLN A 33 0.81 -9.23 -7.15
N GLN A 34 -0.09 -8.74 -8.00
CA GLN A 34 -1.18 -7.87 -7.57
C GLN A 34 -2.12 -8.59 -6.61
N ALA A 35 -2.52 -9.83 -6.91
CA ALA A 35 -3.36 -10.62 -6.01
C ALA A 35 -2.68 -10.88 -4.65
N GLU A 36 -1.37 -11.13 -4.66
CA GLU A 36 -0.58 -11.29 -3.43
C GLU A 36 -0.52 -9.99 -2.61
N GLN A 37 -0.30 -8.84 -3.26
CA GLN A 37 -0.32 -7.53 -2.61
C GLN A 37 -1.68 -7.26 -1.97
N SER A 38 -2.78 -7.43 -2.72
CA SER A 38 -4.13 -7.21 -2.22
C SER A 38 -4.46 -8.16 -1.05
N TYR A 39 -4.03 -9.42 -1.11
CA TYR A 39 -4.17 -10.37 0.01
C TYR A 39 -3.50 -9.83 1.28
N TRP A 40 -2.23 -9.39 1.18
CA TRP A 40 -1.49 -8.89 2.35
C TRP A 40 -2.02 -7.54 2.84
N GLU A 41 -2.49 -6.67 1.96
CA GLU A 41 -3.12 -5.40 2.33
C GLU A 41 -4.36 -5.63 3.19
N ARG A 42 -5.23 -6.57 2.81
CA ARG A 42 -6.42 -6.93 3.62
C ARG A 42 -6.02 -7.43 5.01
N VAL A 43 -5.03 -8.33 5.10
CA VAL A 43 -4.57 -8.87 6.39
C VAL A 43 -3.98 -7.76 7.26
N ARG A 44 -3.10 -6.94 6.70
CA ARG A 44 -2.48 -5.82 7.42
C ARG A 44 -3.48 -4.75 7.85
N PHE A 45 -4.53 -4.53 7.05
CA PHE A 45 -5.60 -3.61 7.42
C PHE A 45 -6.24 -4.01 8.75
N PHE A 46 -6.65 -5.27 8.89
CA PHE A 46 -7.26 -5.76 10.14
C PHE A 46 -6.25 -5.84 11.30
N GLU A 47 -4.99 -6.21 11.03
CA GLU A 47 -3.94 -6.18 12.06
C GLU A 47 -3.68 -4.76 12.58
N ALA A 48 -3.67 -3.77 11.68
CA ALA A 48 -3.53 -2.37 12.05
C ALA A 48 -4.75 -1.85 12.82
N GLU A 49 -5.97 -2.26 12.43
CA GLU A 49 -7.18 -1.94 13.18
C GLU A 49 -7.13 -2.52 14.60
N ALA A 50 -6.68 -3.77 14.76
CA ALA A 50 -6.54 -4.40 16.08
C ALA A 50 -5.56 -3.65 16.97
N LEU A 51 -4.40 -3.25 16.43
CA LEU A 51 -3.43 -2.42 17.14
C LEU A 51 -3.99 -1.05 17.49
N SER A 52 -4.74 -0.43 16.59
CA SER A 52 -5.41 0.85 16.82
C SER A 52 -6.42 0.75 17.97
N ILE A 53 -7.24 -0.30 17.99
CA ILE A 53 -8.19 -0.56 19.08
C ILE A 53 -7.45 -0.74 20.40
N GLN A 54 -6.41 -1.58 20.46
CA GLN A 54 -5.61 -1.74 21.68
C GLN A 54 -5.06 -0.42 22.19
N ARG A 55 -4.54 0.41 21.28
CA ARG A 55 -4.02 1.72 21.61
C ARG A 55 -5.10 2.63 22.17
N VAL A 56 -6.27 2.70 21.54
CA VAL A 56 -7.39 3.52 22.00
C VAL A 56 -7.87 3.09 23.39
N TYR A 57 -7.93 1.78 23.67
CA TYR A 57 -8.32 1.29 25.00
C TYR A 57 -7.23 1.46 26.07
N ALA A 58 -5.96 1.63 25.67
CA ALA A 58 -4.84 1.90 26.57
C ALA A 58 -4.66 3.40 26.86
N GLU A 59 -4.70 4.23 25.81
CA GLU A 59 -4.42 5.67 25.87
C GLU A 59 -5.68 6.53 26.11
N GLY A 60 -6.86 6.03 25.76
CA GLY A 60 -8.12 6.76 25.79
C GLY A 60 -8.41 7.51 24.48
N LEU A 61 -9.69 7.86 24.29
CA LEU A 61 -10.19 8.65 23.17
C LEU A 61 -9.87 10.14 23.33
N SER A 62 -9.89 10.64 24.57
CA SER A 62 -9.63 12.04 24.87
C SER A 62 -9.29 12.22 26.35
N THR A 63 -8.61 13.31 26.68
CA THR A 63 -8.29 13.67 28.06
C THR A 63 -8.58 15.15 28.32
N CYS A 64 -9.13 15.46 29.49
CA CYS A 64 -9.33 16.83 29.94
C CYS A 64 -9.24 16.92 31.46
N ALA A 65 -8.41 17.84 31.97
CA ALA A 65 -8.21 18.06 33.40
C ALA A 65 -7.89 16.77 34.20
N GLY A 66 -7.15 15.83 33.60
CA GLY A 66 -6.81 14.54 34.22
C GLY A 66 -7.89 13.46 34.07
N ILE A 67 -9.09 13.80 33.60
CA ILE A 67 -10.13 12.83 33.24
C ILE A 67 -9.84 12.29 31.84
N VAL A 68 -9.77 10.98 31.70
CA VAL A 68 -9.61 10.26 30.43
C VAL A 68 -10.93 9.58 30.08
N LEU A 69 -11.40 9.83 28.86
CA LEU A 69 -12.51 9.10 28.25
C LEU A 69 -11.93 7.93 27.46
N TYR A 70 -12.36 6.71 27.77
CA TYR A 70 -12.10 5.49 27.01
C TYR A 70 -13.38 5.08 26.25
N PRO A 71 -13.29 4.13 25.29
CA PRO A 71 -14.49 3.61 24.62
C PRO A 71 -15.53 3.01 25.58
N ASP A 72 -15.08 2.41 26.68
CA ASP A 72 -15.88 1.63 27.62
C ASP A 72 -16.08 2.29 28.98
N ARG A 73 -15.31 3.34 29.30
CA ARG A 73 -15.24 3.93 30.64
C ARG A 73 -14.74 5.36 30.67
N VAL A 74 -14.91 6.02 31.80
CA VAL A 74 -14.28 7.30 32.14
C VAL A 74 -13.45 7.10 33.40
N SER A 75 -12.24 7.65 33.44
CA SER A 75 -11.35 7.56 34.60
C SER A 75 -10.71 8.89 34.92
N ASP A 76 -10.59 9.25 36.19
CA ASP A 76 -9.78 10.39 36.66
C ASP A 76 -8.42 9.96 37.25
N GLY A 77 -8.07 8.68 37.08
CA GLY A 77 -6.86 8.06 37.64
C GLY A 77 -7.06 7.39 39.01
N GLU A 78 -8.07 7.80 39.77
CA GLU A 78 -8.42 7.20 41.07
C GLU A 78 -9.72 6.39 40.96
N THR A 79 -10.72 7.00 40.33
CA THR A 79 -12.05 6.47 40.10
C THR A 79 -12.20 6.11 38.64
N THR A 80 -12.65 4.89 38.38
CA THR A 80 -12.93 4.41 37.03
C THR A 80 -14.37 3.92 36.96
N LEU A 81 -15.16 4.52 36.07
CA LEU A 81 -16.59 4.24 35.94
C LEU A 81 -16.94 3.86 34.51
N PRO A 82 -17.75 2.80 34.32
CA PRO A 82 -18.14 2.37 32.98
C PRO A 82 -18.97 3.44 32.29
N LEU A 83 -18.76 3.58 30.99
CA LEU A 83 -19.56 4.41 30.13
C LEU A 83 -20.92 3.73 29.97
N MET A 84 -22.00 4.49 30.18
CA MET A 84 -23.36 3.96 30.14
C MET A 84 -24.36 5.02 29.68
N PRO A 85 -25.52 4.62 29.15
CA PRO A 85 -26.57 5.55 28.78
C PRO A 85 -26.99 6.44 29.94
N GLY A 86 -27.22 7.73 29.65
CA GLY A 86 -27.73 8.69 30.64
C GLY A 86 -26.66 9.43 31.47
N ILE A 87 -25.37 9.22 31.19
CA ILE A 87 -24.30 10.07 31.73
C ILE A 87 -24.53 11.52 31.31
N ARG A 88 -24.30 12.45 32.24
CA ARG A 88 -24.34 13.89 31.96
C ARG A 88 -22.97 14.48 32.25
N ALA A 89 -22.44 15.25 31.31
CA ALA A 89 -21.22 16.01 31.52
C ALA A 89 -21.52 17.50 31.45
N SER A 90 -21.00 18.26 32.40
CA SER A 90 -21.19 19.70 32.49
C SER A 90 -19.88 20.41 32.79
N VAL A 91 -19.78 21.64 32.31
CA VAL A 91 -18.62 22.52 32.50
C VAL A 91 -19.12 23.79 33.15
N SER A 92 -18.51 24.16 34.27
CA SER A 92 -18.85 25.38 35.00
C SER A 92 -17.58 26.21 35.23
N THR A 93 -17.70 27.50 34.94
CA THR A 93 -16.62 28.47 35.03
C THR A 93 -17.05 29.56 36.00
N ALA A 94 -16.28 29.77 37.06
CA ALA A 94 -16.61 30.71 38.14
C ALA A 94 -15.42 31.60 38.48
N GLY A 95 -15.66 32.78 39.03
CA GLY A 95 -14.62 33.75 39.41
C GLY A 95 -14.53 34.95 38.47
N ASN A 96 -13.57 35.85 38.72
CA ASN A 96 -13.34 37.03 37.91
C ASN A 96 -11.85 37.29 37.66
N THR A 97 -11.56 37.99 36.56
CA THR A 97 -10.25 38.58 36.32
C THR A 97 -10.17 39.89 37.09
N ARG A 98 -9.44 39.95 38.20
CA ARG A 98 -9.27 41.21 38.94
C ARG A 98 -8.35 42.15 38.18
N TYR A 99 -8.75 43.43 38.08
CA TYR A 99 -7.88 44.48 37.57
C TYR A 99 -6.71 44.67 38.56
N GLY A 100 -5.52 44.18 38.19
CA GLY A 100 -4.26 44.46 38.90
C GLY A 100 -3.74 43.44 39.91
N GLY A 101 -4.09 42.14 39.87
CA GLY A 101 -3.43 41.21 40.80
C GLY A 101 -3.66 39.71 40.74
N GLY A 102 -4.29 39.16 39.70
CA GLY A 102 -4.35 37.70 39.50
C GLY A 102 -5.67 37.23 38.90
N ASP A 103 -5.59 36.20 38.07
CA ASP A 103 -6.76 35.48 37.59
C ASP A 103 -7.28 34.55 38.68
N CYS A 104 -8.52 34.75 39.10
CA CYS A 104 -9.19 33.91 40.10
C CYS A 104 -10.28 33.03 39.46
N ARG A 105 -10.31 32.94 38.13
CA ARG A 105 -11.24 32.05 37.44
C ARG A 105 -10.89 30.60 37.74
N THR A 106 -11.93 29.79 37.87
CA THR A 106 -11.86 28.35 38.07
C THR A 106 -12.75 27.69 37.04
N LEU A 107 -12.24 26.64 36.41
CA LEU A 107 -13.02 25.76 35.54
C LEU A 107 -13.22 24.45 36.28
N SER A 108 -14.44 23.93 36.23
CA SER A 108 -14.77 22.62 36.75
C SER A 108 -15.49 21.81 35.68
N ILE A 109 -15.07 20.57 35.52
CA ILE A 109 -15.72 19.58 34.66
C ILE A 109 -16.34 18.55 35.58
N THR A 110 -17.64 18.31 35.44
CA THR A 110 -18.38 17.35 36.26
C THR A 110 -19.08 16.35 35.37
N ILE A 111 -18.86 15.06 35.63
CA ILE A 111 -19.49 13.94 34.95
C ILE A 111 -20.35 13.20 35.98
N ASP A 112 -21.66 13.27 35.81
CA ASP A 112 -22.66 12.62 36.63
C ASP A 112 -23.11 11.31 35.99
N PHE A 113 -23.09 10.23 36.78
CA PHE A 113 -23.51 8.90 36.37
C PHE A 113 -24.91 8.59 36.91
N PRO A 114 -25.73 7.81 36.18
CA PRO A 114 -27.10 7.45 36.60
C PRO A 114 -27.19 6.75 37.96
N ASN A 115 -26.12 6.09 38.39
CA ASN A 115 -26.02 5.42 39.69
C ASN A 115 -25.73 6.38 40.86
N GLY A 116 -25.73 7.70 40.62
CA GLY A 116 -25.46 8.73 41.62
C GLY A 116 -23.97 8.99 41.88
N MET A 117 -23.07 8.31 41.16
CA MET A 117 -21.64 8.59 41.21
C MET A 117 -21.30 9.83 40.39
N ARG A 118 -20.20 10.50 40.77
CA ARG A 118 -19.74 11.73 40.14
C ARG A 118 -18.22 11.75 40.06
N ILE A 119 -17.70 12.15 38.91
CA ILE A 119 -16.30 12.54 38.72
C ILE A 119 -16.27 14.05 38.53
N THR A 120 -15.43 14.75 39.29
CA THR A 120 -15.25 16.20 39.15
C THR A 120 -13.77 16.54 39.14
N ALA A 121 -13.33 17.26 38.11
CA ALA A 121 -11.96 17.75 38.01
C ALA A 121 -11.93 19.27 37.84
N MET A 122 -10.89 19.89 38.41
CA MET A 122 -10.60 21.31 38.23
C MET A 122 -9.65 21.48 37.05
N GLY A 123 -9.99 22.38 36.14
CA GLY A 123 -9.22 22.67 34.93
C GLY A 123 -8.76 24.11 34.85
N ASP A 124 -7.99 24.39 33.80
CA ASP A 124 -7.56 25.74 33.45
C ASP A 124 -8.75 26.53 32.84
N PRO A 125 -9.13 27.70 33.40
CA PRO A 125 -10.21 28.54 32.86
C PRO A 125 -10.01 28.98 31.41
N ASP A 126 -8.77 29.06 30.92
CA ASP A 126 -8.51 29.42 29.52
C ASP A 126 -8.80 28.26 28.55
N LYS A 127 -9.00 27.04 29.07
CA LYS A 127 -9.33 25.83 28.30
C LYS A 127 -10.82 25.47 28.32
N GLU A 128 -11.69 26.42 28.65
CA GLU A 128 -13.14 26.20 28.69
C GLU A 128 -13.70 25.58 27.40
N GLY A 129 -13.19 26.00 26.23
CA GLY A 129 -13.59 25.44 24.94
C GLY A 129 -13.27 23.95 24.80
N GLU A 130 -12.05 23.54 25.16
CA GLU A 130 -11.62 22.13 25.16
C GLU A 130 -12.46 21.31 26.14
N ALA A 131 -12.72 21.85 27.34
CA ALA A 131 -13.53 21.19 28.35
C ALA A 131 -14.97 20.96 27.90
N ARG A 132 -15.59 21.95 27.24
CA ARG A 132 -16.95 21.80 26.69
C ARG A 132 -17.00 20.78 25.56
N ALA A 133 -15.98 20.77 24.69
CA ALA A 133 -15.87 19.77 23.62
C ALA A 133 -15.70 18.35 24.20
N PHE A 134 -14.87 18.20 25.23
CA PHE A 134 -14.70 16.94 25.96
C PHE A 134 -16.02 16.48 26.61
N ALA A 135 -16.71 17.36 27.33
CA ALA A 135 -18.00 17.05 27.94
C ALA A 135 -19.05 16.61 26.91
N ALA A 136 -19.13 17.31 25.77
CA ALA A 136 -20.00 16.91 24.66
C ALA A 136 -19.62 15.54 24.10
N LEU A 137 -18.32 15.25 23.95
CA LEU A 137 -17.84 13.95 23.48
C LEU A 137 -18.23 12.81 24.44
N VAL A 138 -18.07 13.00 25.75
CA VAL A 138 -18.49 12.03 26.77
C VAL A 138 -19.98 11.71 26.63
N MET A 139 -20.83 12.74 26.51
CA MET A 139 -22.27 12.55 26.38
C MET A 139 -22.66 11.88 25.06
N ASN A 140 -22.04 12.27 23.94
CA ASN A 140 -22.30 11.66 22.64
C ASN A 140 -21.91 10.17 22.65
N LYS A 141 -20.73 9.84 23.19
CA LYS A 141 -20.29 8.45 23.30
C LYS A 141 -21.20 7.64 24.21
N ALA A 142 -21.62 8.20 25.34
CA ALA A 142 -22.59 7.55 26.22
C ALA A 142 -23.98 7.35 25.57
N ALA A 143 -24.39 8.27 24.68
CA ALA A 143 -25.66 8.18 23.96
C ALA A 143 -25.63 7.18 22.78
N GLU A 144 -24.45 6.94 22.20
CA GLU A 144 -24.24 5.91 21.14
C GLU A 144 -24.33 4.48 21.69
N LEU A 145 -24.25 4.29 23.01
CA LEU A 145 -24.38 2.98 23.64
C LEU A 145 -25.84 2.54 23.69
N ASP A 146 -26.17 1.46 23.00
CA ASP A 146 -27.46 0.77 23.09
C ASP A 146 -27.32 -0.52 23.93
N GLY A 147 -26.91 -0.37 25.19
CA GLY A 147 -26.72 -1.48 26.13
C GLY A 147 -25.37 -1.45 26.85
N ALA A 148 -24.74 -2.62 27.01
CA ALA A 148 -23.44 -2.74 27.66
C ALA A 148 -22.35 -2.02 26.84
N PRO A 149 -21.38 -1.36 27.49
CA PRO A 149 -20.27 -0.72 26.79
C PRO A 149 -19.49 -1.76 25.97
N PRO A 150 -18.88 -1.35 24.84
CA PRO A 150 -18.02 -2.24 24.07
C PRO A 150 -16.86 -2.71 24.97
N ALA A 151 -16.51 -3.99 24.85
CA ALA A 151 -15.42 -4.58 25.62
C ALA A 151 -14.25 -4.86 24.70
N LEU A 152 -13.04 -4.47 25.12
CA LEU A 152 -11.80 -4.69 24.37
C LEU A 152 -11.68 -6.15 23.90
N ASP A 153 -11.95 -7.11 24.78
CA ASP A 153 -11.86 -8.54 24.43
C ASP A 153 -12.86 -8.95 23.34
N GLN A 154 -14.05 -8.34 23.32
CA GLN A 154 -15.05 -8.61 22.28
C GLN A 154 -14.65 -8.01 20.94
N ASP A 155 -14.13 -6.77 20.95
CA ASP A 155 -13.65 -6.09 19.75
C ASP A 155 -12.45 -6.83 19.14
N LEU A 156 -11.49 -7.24 19.99
CA LEU A 156 -10.34 -8.02 19.56
C LEU A 156 -10.73 -9.42 19.09
N ALA A 157 -11.68 -10.10 19.75
CA ALA A 157 -12.18 -11.40 19.30
C ALA A 157 -12.95 -11.30 17.97
N ARG A 158 -13.65 -10.19 17.71
CA ARG A 158 -14.25 -9.90 16.40
C ARG A 158 -13.15 -9.75 15.34
N LEU A 159 -12.17 -8.88 15.57
CA LEU A 159 -11.08 -8.65 14.62
C LEU A 159 -10.23 -9.88 14.38
N GLN A 160 -9.97 -10.69 15.41
CA GLN A 160 -9.24 -11.95 15.24
C GLN A 160 -9.96 -12.89 14.26
N ARG A 161 -11.30 -12.99 14.37
CA ARG A 161 -12.09 -13.77 13.40
C ARG A 161 -12.01 -13.19 11.99
N GLU A 162 -11.99 -11.88 11.84
CA GLU A 162 -11.83 -11.21 10.54
C GLU A 162 -10.43 -11.45 9.94
N ILE A 163 -9.38 -11.38 10.76
CA ILE A 163 -7.99 -11.73 10.37
C ILE A 163 -7.92 -13.19 9.92
N ASP A 164 -8.48 -14.11 10.70
CA ASP A 164 -8.47 -15.54 10.37
C ASP A 164 -9.26 -15.81 9.09
N ALA A 165 -10.42 -15.16 8.90
CA ALA A 165 -11.18 -15.25 7.66
C ALA A 165 -10.39 -14.70 6.46
N ALA A 166 -9.74 -13.54 6.61
CA ALA A 166 -8.94 -12.92 5.56
C ALA A 166 -7.71 -13.75 5.17
N ARG A 167 -7.10 -14.46 6.14
CA ARG A 167 -5.96 -15.37 5.92
C ARG A 167 -6.35 -16.66 5.20
N VAL A 168 -7.56 -17.16 5.46
CA VAL A 168 -8.06 -18.38 4.79
C VAL A 168 -8.66 -18.06 3.41
N ASP A 169 -9.07 -16.82 3.16
CA ASP A 169 -9.56 -16.41 1.85
C ASP A 169 -8.43 -16.19 0.83
N THR A 170 -7.90 -17.30 0.31
CA THR A 170 -6.82 -17.34 -0.68
C THR A 170 -7.32 -17.52 -2.11
N ARG A 171 -8.65 -17.53 -2.35
CA ARG A 171 -9.25 -17.95 -3.64
C ARG A 171 -8.70 -17.17 -4.83
N GLU A 172 -8.60 -15.85 -4.71
CA GLU A 172 -8.08 -14.99 -5.78
C GLU A 172 -6.59 -15.20 -6.02
N LEU A 173 -5.80 -15.32 -4.94
CA LEU A 173 -4.36 -15.59 -5.01
C LEU A 173 -4.09 -16.97 -5.64
N ASP A 174 -4.85 -17.99 -5.25
CA ASP A 174 -4.72 -19.34 -5.78
C ASP A 174 -5.14 -19.41 -7.25
N ALA A 175 -6.21 -18.70 -7.64
CA ALA A 175 -6.61 -18.57 -9.03
C ALA A 175 -5.53 -17.87 -9.87
N ALA A 176 -4.92 -16.80 -9.37
CA ALA A 176 -3.85 -16.09 -10.06
C ALA A 176 -2.56 -16.94 -10.18
N ARG A 177 -2.21 -17.70 -9.13
CA ARG A 177 -1.11 -18.67 -9.16
C ARG A 177 -1.35 -19.77 -10.19
N ALA A 178 -2.57 -20.32 -10.24
CA ALA A 178 -2.94 -21.32 -11.23
C ALA A 178 -2.85 -20.76 -12.66
N ALA A 179 -3.32 -19.52 -12.88
CA ALA A 179 -3.20 -18.85 -14.18
C ALA A 179 -1.74 -18.61 -14.59
N TYR A 180 -0.90 -18.18 -13.66
CA TYR A 180 0.54 -18.04 -13.90
C TYR A 180 1.20 -19.37 -14.25
N GLN A 181 0.92 -20.45 -13.50
CA GLN A 181 1.44 -21.78 -13.81
C GLN A 181 0.98 -22.27 -15.18
N ALA A 182 -0.30 -22.09 -15.52
CA ALA A 182 -0.84 -22.45 -16.82
C ALA A 182 -0.12 -21.70 -17.96
N ALA A 183 0.05 -20.38 -17.82
CA ALA A 183 0.78 -19.55 -18.78
C ALA A 183 2.25 -19.97 -18.91
N TYR A 184 2.92 -20.25 -17.79
CA TYR A 184 4.34 -20.61 -17.75
C TYR A 184 4.61 -21.95 -18.46
N TYR A 185 3.73 -22.93 -18.28
CA TYR A 185 3.88 -24.25 -18.90
C TYR A 185 3.27 -24.35 -20.31
N ASP A 186 2.45 -23.38 -20.74
CA ASP A 186 1.91 -23.32 -22.10
C ASP A 186 2.99 -22.92 -23.12
N THR A 187 3.77 -23.91 -23.53
CA THR A 187 4.87 -23.78 -24.51
C THR A 187 4.54 -24.41 -25.86
N ALA A 188 3.29 -24.83 -26.08
CA ALA A 188 2.90 -25.59 -27.27
C ALA A 188 3.16 -24.83 -28.58
N ALA A 189 2.88 -23.53 -28.61
CA ALA A 189 3.15 -22.69 -29.78
C ALA A 189 4.66 -22.54 -30.08
N ILE A 190 5.49 -22.40 -29.04
CA ILE A 190 6.95 -22.36 -29.18
C ILE A 190 7.47 -23.68 -29.72
N GLN A 191 7.04 -24.80 -29.12
CA GLN A 191 7.44 -26.14 -29.55
C GLN A 191 7.05 -26.41 -31.01
N THR A 192 5.85 -26.00 -31.42
CA THR A 192 5.37 -26.14 -32.80
C THR A 192 6.21 -25.31 -33.77
N ALA A 193 6.51 -24.04 -33.43
CA ALA A 193 7.35 -23.18 -34.27
C ALA A 193 8.80 -23.69 -34.37
N GLN A 194 9.34 -24.21 -33.26
CA GLN A 194 10.67 -24.82 -33.21
C GLN A 194 10.74 -26.08 -34.09
N GLN A 195 9.76 -26.99 -33.97
CA GLN A 195 9.67 -28.19 -34.80
C GLN A 195 9.56 -27.85 -36.30
N ALA A 196 8.79 -26.82 -36.66
CA ALA A 196 8.68 -26.38 -38.05
C ALA A 196 10.03 -25.85 -38.58
N LEU A 197 10.76 -25.08 -37.78
CA LEU A 197 12.10 -24.60 -38.14
C LEU A 197 13.10 -25.76 -38.28
N ASP A 198 13.10 -26.69 -37.32
CA ASP A 198 13.99 -27.85 -37.33
C ASP A 198 13.71 -28.79 -38.51
N TYR A 199 12.43 -28.97 -38.86
CA TYR A 199 12.01 -29.73 -40.03
C TYR A 199 12.53 -29.10 -41.33
N LEU A 200 12.40 -27.77 -41.50
CA LEU A 200 12.93 -27.08 -42.68
C LEU A 200 14.46 -27.21 -42.75
N LYS A 201 15.17 -27.04 -41.62
CA LYS A 201 16.63 -27.23 -41.56
C LYS A 201 17.06 -28.64 -41.94
N ALA A 202 16.29 -29.65 -41.53
CA ALA A 202 16.56 -31.05 -41.85
C ALA A 202 16.30 -31.41 -43.32
N GLN A 203 15.34 -30.75 -43.99
CA GLN A 203 15.05 -31.00 -45.41
C GLN A 203 16.18 -30.61 -46.35
N ALA A 204 16.90 -29.50 -46.07
CA ALA A 204 17.99 -29.03 -46.91
C ALA A 204 19.15 -28.44 -46.07
N PRO A 205 20.00 -29.30 -45.46
CA PRO A 205 21.03 -28.86 -44.51
C PRO A 205 22.05 -27.90 -45.14
N GLN A 206 22.46 -28.14 -46.40
CA GLN A 206 23.41 -27.26 -47.10
C GLN A 206 22.84 -25.86 -47.35
N ALA A 207 21.54 -25.77 -47.67
CA ALA A 207 20.88 -24.48 -47.87
C ALA A 207 20.65 -23.75 -46.53
N ALA A 208 20.42 -24.49 -45.45
CA ALA A 208 20.31 -23.93 -44.10
C ALA A 208 21.64 -23.37 -43.58
N GLU A 209 22.76 -24.05 -43.83
CA GLU A 209 24.10 -23.54 -43.50
C GLU A 209 24.42 -22.25 -44.26
N ALA A 210 24.17 -22.22 -45.57
CA ALA A 210 24.36 -21.02 -46.39
C ALA A 210 23.51 -19.83 -45.89
N TYR A 211 22.28 -20.10 -45.44
CA TYR A 211 21.41 -19.09 -44.83
C TYR A 211 21.99 -18.56 -43.51
N GLU A 212 22.41 -19.44 -42.60
CA GLU A 212 23.01 -19.07 -41.30
C GLU A 212 24.30 -18.27 -41.46
N GLU A 213 25.16 -18.64 -42.41
CA GLU A 213 26.37 -17.88 -42.75
C GLU A 213 26.03 -16.48 -43.26
N ALA A 214 25.08 -16.36 -44.18
CA ALA A 214 24.62 -15.08 -44.70
C ALA A 214 24.02 -14.20 -43.58
N LYS A 215 23.24 -14.80 -42.68
CA LYS A 215 22.66 -14.12 -41.51
C LYS A 215 23.74 -13.63 -40.54
N ARG A 216 24.73 -14.47 -40.18
CA ARG A 216 25.88 -14.09 -39.34
C ARG A 216 26.68 -12.95 -39.95
N LYS A 217 26.90 -12.98 -41.27
CA LYS A 217 27.62 -11.91 -41.99
C LYS A 217 26.85 -10.58 -41.93
N ARG A 218 25.53 -10.59 -42.10
CA ARG A 218 24.68 -9.39 -41.92
C ARG A 218 24.70 -8.90 -40.47
N GLY A 219 24.59 -9.80 -39.49
CA GLY A 219 24.61 -9.46 -38.06
C GLY A 219 25.91 -8.75 -37.65
N ARG A 220 27.08 -9.30 -38.05
CA ARG A 220 28.38 -8.65 -37.81
C ARG A 220 28.47 -7.28 -38.46
N ARG A 221 27.98 -7.12 -39.69
CA ARG A 221 27.98 -5.82 -40.39
C ARG A 221 27.13 -4.78 -39.65
N ASN A 222 25.93 -5.17 -39.20
CA ASN A 222 25.04 -4.27 -38.46
C ASN A 222 25.62 -3.89 -37.10
N LEU A 223 26.26 -4.82 -36.39
CA LEU A 223 26.96 -4.55 -35.13
C LEU A 223 28.10 -3.54 -35.33
N VAL A 224 28.92 -3.71 -36.37
CA VAL A 224 30.00 -2.77 -36.71
C VAL A 224 29.46 -1.37 -37.03
N ILE A 225 28.35 -1.28 -37.77
CA ILE A 225 27.69 0.00 -38.06
C ILE A 225 27.17 0.65 -36.78
N ALA A 226 26.53 -0.12 -35.88
CA ALA A 226 26.02 0.40 -34.61
C ALA A 226 27.15 0.92 -33.71
N ILE A 227 28.27 0.19 -33.61
CA ILE A 227 29.45 0.63 -32.86
C ILE A 227 30.03 1.91 -33.47
N ALA A 228 30.16 1.97 -34.80
CA ALA A 228 30.65 3.18 -35.48
C ALA A 228 29.74 4.39 -35.23
N ALA A 229 28.41 4.20 -35.26
CA ALA A 229 27.45 5.26 -34.96
C ALA A 229 27.57 5.77 -33.51
N VAL A 230 27.76 4.88 -32.53
CA VAL A 230 27.99 5.27 -31.13
C VAL A 230 29.29 6.04 -30.97
N VAL A 231 30.38 5.60 -31.61
CA VAL A 231 31.67 6.31 -31.58
C VAL A 231 31.55 7.72 -32.15
N VAL A 232 30.88 7.86 -33.31
CA VAL A 232 30.62 9.17 -33.92
C VAL A 232 29.79 10.05 -32.99
N ALA A 233 28.73 9.51 -32.37
CA ALA A 233 27.91 10.27 -31.42
C ALA A 233 28.73 10.76 -30.22
N VAL A 234 29.57 9.91 -29.62
CA VAL A 234 30.44 10.29 -28.49
C VAL A 234 31.44 11.39 -28.89
N VAL A 235 32.03 11.32 -30.08
CA VAL A 235 32.95 12.36 -30.58
C VAL A 235 32.22 13.69 -30.80
N VAL A 236 31.01 13.67 -31.38
CA VAL A 236 30.21 14.87 -31.60
C VAL A 236 29.77 15.49 -30.27
N PHE A 237 29.27 14.68 -29.33
CA PHE A 237 28.91 15.17 -28.00
C PHE A 237 30.12 15.68 -27.21
N GLY A 238 31.27 15.03 -27.33
CA GLY A 238 32.53 15.49 -26.74
C GLY A 238 33.00 16.84 -27.31
N ALA A 239 32.93 17.01 -28.64
CA ALA A 239 33.26 18.27 -29.30
C ALA A 239 32.29 19.40 -28.92
N LEU A 240 30.99 19.09 -28.82
CA LEU A 240 29.96 20.03 -28.36
C LEU A 240 30.18 20.44 -26.89
N ALA A 241 30.51 19.49 -26.02
CA ALA A 241 30.82 19.77 -24.62
C ALA A 241 32.08 20.65 -24.48
N LEU A 242 33.13 20.38 -25.26
CA LEU A 242 34.34 21.21 -25.31
C LEU A 242 34.06 22.61 -25.85
N ALA A 243 33.25 22.74 -26.90
CA ALA A 243 32.84 24.04 -27.43
C ALA A 243 32.03 24.85 -26.40
N ALA A 244 31.10 24.20 -25.69
CA ALA A 244 30.33 24.82 -24.62
C ALA A 244 31.24 25.29 -23.48
N LEU A 245 32.19 24.45 -23.04
CA LEU A 245 33.18 24.81 -22.02
C LEU A 245 34.08 25.99 -22.46
N SER A 246 34.52 26.02 -23.72
CA SER A 246 35.32 27.16 -24.23
C SER A 246 34.53 28.46 -24.27
N TRP A 247 33.23 28.40 -24.57
CA TRP A 247 32.37 29.58 -24.59
C TRP A 247 32.15 30.13 -23.17
N PHE A 248 31.92 29.24 -22.19
CA PHE A 248 31.84 29.63 -20.78
C PHE A 248 33.16 30.21 -20.25
N ALA A 249 34.31 29.67 -20.63
CA ALA A 249 35.61 30.20 -20.22
C ALA A 249 35.91 31.59 -20.80
N SER A 250 35.31 31.96 -21.94
CA SER A 250 35.47 33.30 -22.54
C SER A 250 34.56 34.38 -21.92
N LEU A 251 33.61 33.99 -21.08
CA LEU A 251 32.68 34.87 -20.38
C LEU A 251 33.12 35.22 -18.94
N LEU A 252 34.19 34.58 -18.45
CA LEU A 252 34.83 34.84 -17.15
C LEU A 252 36.09 35.68 -17.35
#